data_AF-A0A2E7BKH0-F1
#
_entry.id   AF-A0A2E7BKH0-F1
#
_cell.length_a   1.000
_cell.length_b   1.000
_cell.length_c   1.000
_cell.angle_alpha   90.00
_cell.angle_beta   90.00
_cell.angle_gamma   90.00
#
_symmetry.space_group_name_H-M   'P 1'
#
loop_
_entity.id
_entity.type
_entity.pdbx_description
1 polymer ?
#
loop_
_entity_poly.entity_id
_entity_poly.type
_entity_poly.pdbx_seq_one_letter_code
_entity_poly.pdbx_strand_id
1 'polypeptide(L)'
;MTAFSLRNLLFPLFTCVLLLFPITPEAQAPSPGPLVAPSGRATTSVVFNGRLMDGGTGWFSGSRVSNWSSVMMIDYGQPHARGRTIFGGLVPYDQVWRLGANWATSLSVDVNVRIGGLNVPRGLYSLYLLPHANTAELIVNRQTKQWGTDYDHTLDLGRTPLQVRSLSETTQSLILTLQPAIPQAAGQPPSGKLYITWENIEFSTDWAVLWP
;
A
#
# COMPACT_ATOMS: atom_id res chain seq x y z
N MET A 1 10.03 95.47 -37.63
CA MET A 1 8.62 95.79 -37.96
C MET A 1 7.93 94.49 -38.34
N THR A 2 6.59 94.43 -38.21
CA THR A 2 5.64 93.29 -38.34
C THR A 2 5.51 92.43 -37.07
N ALA A 3 4.64 92.78 -36.11
CA ALA A 3 3.17 92.72 -36.07
C ALA A 3 2.65 91.36 -35.54
N PHE A 4 2.24 91.38 -34.27
CA PHE A 4 1.53 90.32 -33.54
C PHE A 4 0.15 90.06 -34.19
N SER A 5 -0.18 88.79 -34.41
CA SER A 5 -1.50 88.33 -34.83
C SER A 5 -2.08 87.42 -33.74
N LEU A 6 -3.05 87.92 -32.97
CA LEU A 6 -3.88 87.09 -32.10
C LEU A 6 -4.78 86.19 -32.96
N ARG A 7 -4.67 84.87 -32.79
CA ARG A 7 -5.68 83.92 -33.27
C ARG A 7 -6.35 83.25 -32.08
N ASN A 8 -7.68 83.27 -32.12
CA ASN A 8 -8.62 82.79 -31.12
C ASN A 8 -8.37 81.34 -30.70
N LEU A 9 -8.22 81.12 -29.39
CA LEU A 9 -8.28 79.81 -28.75
C LEU A 9 -9.75 79.44 -28.50
N LEU A 10 -10.34 78.65 -29.39
CA LEU A 10 -11.59 77.92 -29.14
C LEU A 10 -11.21 76.54 -28.58
N PHE A 11 -11.33 76.37 -27.26
CA PHE A 11 -11.29 75.06 -26.61
C PHE A 11 -12.65 74.38 -26.75
N PRO A 12 -12.77 73.17 -27.33
CA PRO A 12 -14.00 72.41 -27.24
C PRO A 12 -14.14 71.86 -25.82
N LEU A 13 -15.22 72.23 -25.14
CA LEU A 13 -15.68 71.57 -23.91
C LEU A 13 -16.10 70.14 -24.28
N PHE A 14 -15.20 69.17 -24.12
CA PHE A 14 -15.57 67.76 -24.10
C PHE A 14 -16.21 67.45 -22.74
N THR A 15 -17.54 67.41 -22.71
CA THR A 15 -18.28 66.86 -21.57
C THR A 15 -18.05 65.35 -21.54
N CYS A 16 -17.11 64.91 -20.71
CA CYS A 16 -16.97 63.49 -20.35
C CYS A 16 -18.21 63.05 -19.59
N VAL A 17 -19.12 62.35 -20.26
CA VAL A 17 -20.20 61.60 -19.61
C VAL A 17 -19.56 60.35 -19.00
N LEU A 18 -19.29 60.39 -17.68
CA LEU A 18 -18.89 59.20 -16.92
C LEU A 18 -20.12 58.30 -16.78
N LEU A 19 -20.22 57.27 -17.61
CA LEU A 19 -21.17 56.17 -17.39
C LEU A 19 -20.66 55.33 -16.23
N LEU A 20 -21.25 55.53 -15.05
CA LEU A 20 -21.07 54.67 -13.89
C LEU A 20 -21.78 53.34 -14.15
N PHE A 21 -21.06 52.37 -14.70
CA PHE A 21 -21.51 50.98 -14.66
C PHE A 21 -21.39 50.48 -13.22
N PRO A 22 -22.43 49.83 -12.65
CA PRO A 22 -22.29 49.18 -11.36
C PRO A 22 -21.26 48.07 -11.49
N ILE A 23 -20.16 48.18 -10.74
CA ILE A 23 -19.20 47.09 -10.56
C ILE A 23 -19.90 46.09 -9.64
N THR A 24 -20.54 45.08 -10.21
CA THR A 24 -20.97 43.93 -9.43
C THR A 24 -19.71 43.24 -8.92
N PRO A 25 -19.49 43.10 -7.60
CA PRO A 25 -18.36 42.31 -7.12
C PRO A 25 -18.57 40.87 -7.59
N GLU A 26 -17.78 40.45 -8.57
CA GLU A 26 -17.73 39.06 -8.98
C GLU A 26 -17.19 38.27 -7.78
N ALA A 27 -18.06 37.52 -7.12
CA ALA A 27 -17.67 36.69 -6.00
C ALA A 27 -16.68 35.64 -6.53
N GLN A 28 -15.40 35.84 -6.22
CA GLN A 28 -14.35 34.90 -6.58
C GLN A 28 -14.70 33.55 -5.96
N ALA A 29 -14.94 32.54 -6.80
CA ALA A 29 -15.22 31.20 -6.33
C ALA A 29 -14.11 30.78 -5.35
N PRO A 30 -14.45 30.21 -4.18
CA PRO A 30 -13.44 29.81 -3.21
C PRO A 30 -12.42 28.91 -3.91
N SER A 31 -11.13 29.22 -3.75
CA SER A 31 -10.06 28.37 -4.26
C SER A 31 -10.32 26.95 -3.75
N PRO A 32 -10.34 25.92 -4.62
CA PRO A 32 -10.49 24.55 -4.17
C PRO A 32 -9.43 24.28 -3.13
N GLY A 33 -9.85 23.86 -1.93
CA GLY A 33 -8.92 23.41 -0.90
C GLY A 33 -8.09 22.22 -1.40
N PRO A 34 -6.93 21.94 -0.79
CA PRO A 34 -6.15 20.77 -1.17
C PRO A 34 -6.99 19.50 -1.05
N LEU A 35 -6.92 18.62 -2.05
CA LEU A 35 -7.50 17.29 -1.98
C LEU A 35 -6.64 16.42 -1.05
N VAL A 36 -6.93 16.46 0.25
CA VAL A 36 -6.22 15.63 1.24
C VAL A 36 -6.84 14.23 1.27
N ALA A 37 -6.02 13.23 0.97
CA ALA A 37 -6.42 11.84 0.95
C ALA A 37 -5.69 11.04 2.04
N PRO A 38 -6.21 10.94 3.28
CA PRO A 38 -5.58 10.12 4.29
C PRO A 38 -5.50 8.65 3.84
N SER A 39 -4.36 8.03 4.13
CA SER A 39 -4.17 6.57 4.00
C SER A 39 -3.85 6.03 5.39
N GLY A 40 -4.38 4.85 5.71
CA GLY A 40 -4.10 4.18 6.97
C GLY A 40 -2.72 3.53 6.99
N ARG A 41 -2.41 2.90 8.11
CA ARG A 41 -1.34 1.90 8.25
C ARG A 41 -1.92 0.72 9.00
N ALA A 42 -1.62 -0.48 8.55
CA ALA A 42 -2.15 -1.70 9.14
C ALA A 42 -1.05 -2.74 9.29
N THR A 43 -1.26 -3.64 10.26
CA THR A 43 -0.35 -4.73 10.56
C THR A 43 -1.16 -6.02 10.67
N THR A 44 -0.67 -7.09 10.04
CA THR A 44 -1.16 -8.45 10.25
C THR A 44 -0.03 -9.30 10.78
N SER A 45 -0.31 -10.20 11.73
CA SER A 45 0.70 -11.07 12.31
C SER A 45 0.13 -12.43 12.67
N VAL A 46 1.00 -13.43 12.62
CA VAL A 46 0.75 -14.76 13.19
C VAL A 46 1.84 -15.06 14.20
N VAL A 47 1.42 -15.58 15.34
CA VAL A 47 2.31 -15.95 16.43
C VAL A 47 2.41 -17.46 16.48
N PHE A 48 3.62 -17.96 16.34
CA PHE A 48 3.94 -19.38 16.45
C PHE A 48 4.31 -19.69 17.91
N ASN A 49 3.39 -20.36 18.60
CA ASN A 49 3.59 -20.86 19.94
C ASN A 49 3.70 -22.38 19.90
N GLY A 50 4.80 -22.94 20.38
CA GLY A 50 5.01 -24.39 20.45
C GLY A 50 4.88 -24.92 21.87
N ARG A 51 3.93 -25.84 22.10
CA ARG A 51 3.88 -26.71 23.28
C ARG A 51 4.21 -28.14 22.83
N LEU A 52 5.18 -28.80 23.46
CA LEU A 52 5.30 -30.26 23.34
C LEU A 52 4.08 -30.88 24.02
N MET A 53 3.18 -31.50 23.25
CA MET A 53 2.18 -32.41 23.79
C MET A 53 2.85 -33.78 23.95
N ASP A 54 3.63 -33.95 25.01
CA ASP A 54 4.07 -35.26 25.45
C ASP A 54 3.51 -35.54 26.85
N GLY A 55 2.43 -36.32 26.90
CA GLY A 55 1.85 -36.94 28.11
C GLY A 55 1.37 -36.04 29.27
N GLY A 56 1.58 -34.73 29.26
CA GLY A 56 1.30 -33.84 30.39
C GLY A 56 -0.14 -33.29 30.43
N THR A 57 -0.91 -33.68 31.44
CA THR A 57 -2.33 -33.31 31.65
C THR A 57 -2.58 -31.89 32.22
N GLY A 58 -1.58 -31.00 32.20
CA GLY A 58 -1.64 -29.69 32.87
C GLY A 58 -1.52 -28.47 31.94
N TRP A 59 -2.26 -27.40 32.24
CA TRP A 59 -2.23 -26.13 31.51
C TRP A 59 -0.89 -25.36 31.60
N PHE A 60 0.09 -25.82 32.41
CA PHE A 60 1.30 -25.07 32.78
C PHE A 60 2.67 -25.70 32.42
N SER A 61 2.74 -26.78 31.65
CA SER A 61 4.04 -27.44 31.36
C SER A 61 4.72 -26.84 30.11
N GLY A 62 5.84 -26.12 30.30
CA GLY A 62 6.60 -25.43 29.25
C GLY A 62 7.43 -26.34 28.32
N SER A 63 7.80 -25.81 27.15
CA SER A 63 8.57 -26.49 26.09
C SER A 63 10.07 -26.16 26.12
N ARG A 64 10.93 -27.10 25.67
CA ARG A 64 12.41 -26.94 25.60
C ARG A 64 12.95 -26.44 24.24
N VAL A 65 12.08 -26.09 23.29
CA VAL A 65 12.47 -25.90 21.87
C VAL A 65 12.64 -24.43 21.46
N SER A 66 11.93 -23.51 22.12
CA SER A 66 12.39 -22.16 22.43
C SER A 66 11.42 -21.59 23.47
N ASN A 67 11.94 -20.84 24.41
CA ASN A 67 11.21 -20.20 25.51
C ASN A 67 10.44 -18.94 25.05
N TRP A 68 10.27 -18.73 23.75
CA TRP A 68 9.72 -17.49 23.17
C TRP A 68 8.75 -17.77 22.02
N SER A 69 7.67 -17.00 22.00
CA SER A 69 6.78 -16.86 20.85
C SER A 69 7.56 -16.32 19.65
N SER A 70 7.49 -17.00 18.51
CA SER A 70 8.05 -16.49 17.25
C SER A 70 6.96 -15.83 16.42
N VAL A 71 7.26 -14.75 15.70
CA VAL A 71 6.26 -13.99 14.95
C VAL A 71 6.62 -13.91 13.46
N MET A 72 5.60 -14.02 12.61
CA MET A 72 5.65 -13.47 11.25
C MET A 72 4.69 -12.29 11.21
N MET A 73 5.17 -11.13 10.75
CA MET A 73 4.42 -9.88 10.74
C MET A 73 4.59 -9.16 9.41
N ILE A 74 3.49 -8.64 8.88
CA ILE A 74 3.48 -7.72 7.74
C ILE A 74 2.94 -6.38 8.20
N ASP A 75 3.69 -5.31 7.94
CA ASP A 75 3.30 -3.93 8.19
C ASP A 75 3.29 -3.15 6.88
N TYR A 76 2.18 -2.45 6.60
CA TYR A 76 1.95 -1.81 5.31
C TYR A 76 1.13 -0.52 5.43
N GLY A 77 1.39 0.42 4.53
CA GLY A 77 0.46 1.54 4.31
C GLY A 77 -0.81 1.02 3.65
N GLN A 78 -1.98 1.42 4.18
CA GLN A 78 -3.30 0.98 3.76
C GLN A 78 -3.99 2.07 2.90
N PRO A 79 -3.78 2.09 1.57
CA PRO A 79 -4.51 2.98 0.67
C PRO A 79 -5.98 2.57 0.53
N HIS A 80 -6.81 3.52 0.09
CA HIS A 80 -8.22 3.30 -0.25
C HIS A 80 -8.47 3.52 -1.74
N ALA A 81 -9.39 2.77 -2.34
CA ALA A 81 -9.68 2.82 -3.79
C ALA A 81 -10.24 4.18 -4.23
N ARG A 82 -11.18 4.75 -3.47
CA ARG A 82 -11.76 6.10 -3.72
C ARG A 82 -12.36 6.22 -5.13
N GLY A 83 -13.03 5.17 -5.59
CA GLY A 83 -13.66 5.11 -6.92
C GLY A 83 -12.69 5.07 -8.09
N ARG A 84 -11.40 4.83 -7.85
CA ARG A 84 -10.38 4.66 -8.90
C ARG A 84 -10.26 3.20 -9.27
N THR A 85 -10.08 2.92 -10.55
CA THR A 85 -9.60 1.61 -11.01
C THR A 85 -8.23 1.33 -10.42
N ILE A 86 -8.13 0.28 -9.60
CA ILE A 86 -6.86 -0.06 -8.95
C ILE A 86 -5.92 -0.79 -9.92
N PHE A 87 -6.23 -2.03 -10.29
CA PHE A 87 -5.35 -2.83 -11.15
C PHE A 87 -5.54 -2.46 -12.62
N GLY A 88 -4.45 -2.16 -13.32
CA GLY A 88 -4.47 -1.56 -14.66
C GLY A 88 -4.71 -0.04 -14.67
N GLY A 89 -4.89 0.58 -13.49
CA GLY A 89 -5.05 2.03 -13.32
C GLY A 89 -4.00 2.57 -12.34
N LEU A 90 -4.37 2.72 -11.07
CA LEU A 90 -3.46 3.19 -10.01
C LEU A 90 -2.24 2.28 -9.83
N VAL A 91 -2.44 0.98 -10.01
CA VAL A 91 -1.42 -0.07 -9.99
C VAL A 91 -1.31 -0.59 -11.43
N PRO A 92 -0.32 -0.11 -12.21
CA PRO A 92 -0.14 -0.56 -13.59
C PRO A 92 0.23 -2.03 -13.63
N TYR A 93 -0.23 -2.73 -14.67
CA TYR A 93 0.24 -4.08 -14.96
C TYR A 93 1.69 -4.06 -15.45
N ASP A 94 2.38 -5.18 -15.25
CA ASP A 94 3.78 -5.41 -15.65
C ASP A 94 4.77 -4.43 -15.00
N GLN A 95 4.37 -3.79 -13.90
CA GLN A 95 5.21 -2.89 -13.11
C GLN A 95 5.22 -3.30 -11.64
N VAL A 96 6.40 -3.26 -11.03
CA VAL A 96 6.55 -3.56 -9.61
C VAL A 96 5.86 -2.49 -8.78
N TRP A 97 4.94 -2.93 -7.92
CA TRP A 97 4.20 -2.08 -7.01
C TRP A 97 4.59 -2.38 -5.57
N ARG A 98 4.71 -1.32 -4.76
CA ARG A 98 5.13 -1.33 -3.35
C ARG A 98 4.24 -2.11 -2.38
N LEU A 99 3.14 -2.70 -2.89
CA LEU A 99 2.15 -3.43 -2.11
C LEU A 99 1.60 -2.63 -0.91
N GLY A 100 1.32 -1.34 -1.11
CA GLY A 100 0.92 -0.42 -0.05
C GLY A 100 1.04 1.06 -0.45
N ALA A 101 1.16 1.94 0.53
CA ALA A 101 1.33 3.39 0.35
C ALA A 101 2.55 3.91 1.12
N ASN A 102 3.21 4.93 0.55
CA ASN A 102 4.40 5.58 1.10
C ASN A 102 5.62 4.65 1.17
N TRP A 103 5.91 4.09 2.35
CA TRP A 103 7.03 3.17 2.58
C TRP A 103 6.79 1.81 1.92
N ALA A 104 7.86 1.07 1.63
CA ALA A 104 7.75 -0.32 1.19
C ALA A 104 7.10 -1.18 2.28
N THR A 105 6.21 -2.09 1.89
CA THR A 105 5.58 -3.03 2.82
C THR A 105 6.63 -3.93 3.46
N SER A 106 6.64 -3.99 4.79
CA SER A 106 7.65 -4.69 5.56
C SER A 106 7.18 -6.09 5.93
N LEU A 107 8.04 -7.09 5.78
CA LEU A 107 7.88 -8.45 6.31
C LEU A 107 8.96 -8.70 7.36
N SER A 108 8.56 -8.98 8.59
CA SER A 108 9.45 -9.45 9.66
C SER A 108 9.14 -10.91 9.97
N VAL A 109 10.17 -11.76 10.04
CA VAL A 109 10.01 -13.19 10.33
C VAL A 109 11.07 -13.64 11.32
N ASP A 110 10.65 -14.18 12.46
CA ASP A 110 11.56 -14.64 13.52
C ASP A 110 12.08 -16.07 13.31
N VAL A 111 11.45 -16.82 12.41
CA VAL A 111 11.79 -18.20 12.03
C VAL A 111 11.98 -18.30 10.52
N ASN A 112 12.62 -19.37 10.06
CA ASN A 112 12.64 -19.66 8.63
C ASN A 112 11.23 -20.07 8.19
N VAL A 113 10.80 -19.57 7.05
CA VAL A 113 9.48 -19.85 6.50
C VAL A 113 9.59 -20.10 5.01
N ARG A 114 8.61 -20.81 4.46
CA ARG A 114 8.36 -20.88 3.04
C ARG A 114 7.15 -20.03 2.73
N ILE A 115 7.24 -19.15 1.72
CA ILE A 115 6.12 -18.36 1.19
C ILE A 115 5.99 -18.72 -0.29
N GLY A 116 4.91 -19.41 -0.64
CA GLY A 116 4.76 -20.03 -1.95
C GLY A 116 5.92 -20.98 -2.24
N GLY A 117 6.64 -20.71 -3.34
CA GLY A 117 7.85 -21.45 -3.72
C GLY A 117 9.14 -20.99 -3.04
N LEU A 118 9.12 -19.89 -2.27
CA LEU A 118 10.34 -19.24 -1.75
C LEU A 118 10.66 -19.68 -0.33
N ASN A 119 11.91 -20.10 -0.09
CA ASN A 119 12.45 -20.22 1.26
C ASN A 119 12.94 -18.85 1.72
N VAL A 120 12.30 -18.31 2.75
CA VAL A 120 12.59 -17.01 3.36
C VAL A 120 13.22 -17.25 4.74
N PRO A 121 14.54 -17.08 4.88
CA PRO A 121 15.21 -17.18 6.17
C PRO A 121 14.68 -16.14 7.16
N ARG A 122 14.83 -16.39 8.46
CA ARG A 122 14.54 -15.40 9.50
C ARG A 122 15.20 -14.06 9.17
N GLY A 123 14.48 -12.95 9.34
CA GLY A 123 14.98 -11.62 9.01
C GLY A 123 13.89 -10.61 8.72
N LEU A 124 14.33 -9.45 8.23
CA LEU A 124 13.50 -8.34 7.80
C LEU A 124 13.63 -8.18 6.29
N TYR A 125 12.50 -8.01 5.61
CA TYR A 125 12.39 -7.91 4.15
C TYR A 125 11.36 -6.86 3.78
N SER A 126 11.36 -6.46 2.50
CA SER A 126 10.25 -5.76 1.89
C SER A 126 9.47 -6.68 0.95
N LEU A 127 8.15 -6.46 0.87
CA LEU A 127 7.26 -7.14 -0.06
C LEU A 127 6.85 -6.19 -1.18
N TYR A 128 6.89 -6.71 -2.40
CA TYR A 128 6.35 -6.03 -3.57
C TYR A 128 5.44 -6.98 -4.34
N LEU A 129 4.56 -6.42 -5.15
CA LEU A 129 3.68 -7.15 -6.05
C LEU A 129 4.03 -6.78 -7.49
N LEU A 130 4.16 -7.78 -8.36
CA LEU A 130 4.19 -7.60 -9.80
C LEU A 130 2.87 -8.16 -10.38
N PRO A 131 1.87 -7.30 -10.61
CA PRO A 131 0.60 -7.74 -11.18
C PRO A 131 0.70 -7.80 -12.71
N HIS A 132 0.11 -8.82 -13.28
CA HIS A 132 -0.21 -8.93 -14.70
C HIS A 132 -1.74 -8.92 -14.86
N ALA A 133 -2.24 -8.97 -16.10
CA ALA A 133 -3.68 -8.92 -16.35
C ALA A 133 -4.46 -10.04 -15.65
N ASN A 134 -3.92 -11.26 -15.59
CA ASN A 134 -4.60 -12.45 -15.06
C ASN A 134 -3.77 -13.24 -14.03
N THR A 135 -2.54 -12.79 -13.74
CA THR A 135 -1.60 -13.45 -12.82
C THR A 135 -0.91 -12.39 -11.99
N ALA A 136 -0.24 -12.78 -10.92
CA ALA A 136 0.64 -11.87 -10.19
C ALA A 136 1.77 -12.65 -9.53
N GLU A 137 2.87 -11.96 -9.26
CA GLU A 137 3.97 -12.48 -8.46
C GLU A 137 4.14 -11.66 -7.19
N LEU A 138 4.35 -12.34 -6.07
CA LEU A 138 4.86 -11.74 -4.85
C LEU A 138 6.38 -11.75 -4.90
N ILE A 139 6.99 -10.61 -4.64
CA ILE A 139 8.44 -10.43 -4.59
C ILE A 139 8.84 -10.23 -3.13
N VAL A 140 9.83 -10.99 -2.68
CA VAL A 140 10.50 -10.76 -1.39
C VAL A 140 11.85 -10.12 -1.68
N ASN A 141 12.10 -8.94 -1.14
CA ASN A 141 13.30 -8.14 -1.40
C ASN A 141 14.08 -7.89 -0.10
N ARG A 142 15.42 -7.91 -0.17
CA ARG A 142 16.34 -7.78 0.97
C ARG A 142 16.56 -6.32 1.40
N GLN A 143 16.25 -5.35 0.56
CA GLN A 143 16.24 -3.94 0.93
C GLN A 143 15.11 -3.69 1.92
N THR A 144 15.39 -2.90 2.96
CA THR A 144 14.40 -2.59 4.00
C THR A 144 14.44 -1.10 4.34
N LYS A 145 13.30 -0.59 4.84
CA LYS A 145 13.14 0.81 5.31
C LYS A 145 13.38 1.85 4.21
N GLN A 146 13.01 1.53 2.98
CA GLN A 146 13.05 2.43 1.82
C GLN A 146 11.66 2.98 1.49
N TRP A 147 11.63 4.11 0.80
CA TRP A 147 10.41 4.58 0.16
C TRP A 147 9.92 3.55 -0.86
N GLY A 148 8.61 3.36 -0.98
CA GLY A 148 8.07 2.22 -1.70
C GLY A 148 8.36 2.21 -3.21
N THR A 149 8.78 3.32 -3.81
CA THR A 149 9.21 3.36 -5.23
C THR A 149 10.70 3.12 -5.44
N ASP A 150 11.50 3.13 -4.37
CA ASP A 150 12.96 3.01 -4.44
C ASP A 150 13.34 1.53 -4.46
N TYR A 151 12.80 0.81 -5.44
CA TYR A 151 12.93 -0.63 -5.59
C TYR A 151 14.19 -1.00 -6.38
N ASP A 152 15.06 -1.81 -5.77
CA ASP A 152 16.22 -2.42 -6.43
C ASP A 152 16.00 -3.93 -6.64
N HIS A 153 15.78 -4.31 -7.90
CA HIS A 153 15.57 -5.71 -8.31
C HIS A 153 16.78 -6.63 -8.04
N THR A 154 17.99 -6.09 -7.93
CA THR A 154 19.20 -6.90 -7.63
C THR A 154 19.20 -7.43 -6.20
N LEU A 155 18.36 -6.86 -5.33
CA LEU A 155 18.17 -7.26 -3.95
C LEU A 155 16.98 -8.21 -3.76
N ASP A 156 16.33 -8.66 -4.84
CA ASP A 156 15.28 -9.67 -4.75
C ASP A 156 15.85 -10.96 -4.12
N LEU A 157 15.27 -11.41 -3.01
CA LEU A 157 15.47 -12.76 -2.52
C LEU A 157 14.87 -13.78 -3.50
N GLY A 158 13.72 -13.42 -4.09
CA GLY A 158 13.05 -14.20 -5.12
C GLY A 158 11.61 -13.76 -5.34
N ARG A 159 10.94 -14.46 -6.27
CA ARG A 159 9.56 -14.23 -6.67
C ARG A 159 8.77 -15.53 -6.60
N THR A 160 7.49 -15.44 -6.22
CA THR A 160 6.57 -16.58 -6.24
C THR A 160 5.27 -16.20 -6.91
N PRO A 161 4.69 -17.05 -7.76
CA PRO A 161 3.37 -16.80 -8.33
C PRO A 161 2.31 -16.78 -7.23
N LEU A 162 1.30 -15.94 -7.43
CA LEU A 162 0.11 -15.86 -6.60
C LEU A 162 -1.09 -16.44 -7.35
N GLN A 163 -2.00 -17.06 -6.60
CA GLN A 163 -3.34 -17.38 -7.09
C GLN A 163 -4.17 -16.10 -7.17
N VAL A 164 -4.97 -15.94 -8.21
CA VAL A 164 -5.85 -14.78 -8.41
C VAL A 164 -7.29 -15.24 -8.40
N ARG A 165 -8.16 -14.52 -7.67
CA ARG A 165 -9.61 -14.69 -7.80
C ARG A 165 -10.34 -13.35 -7.76
N SER A 166 -11.45 -13.29 -8.47
CA SER A 166 -12.41 -12.19 -8.36
C SER A 166 -13.36 -12.41 -7.18
N LEU A 167 -13.70 -11.34 -6.48
CA LEU A 167 -14.65 -11.31 -5.39
C LEU A 167 -15.97 -10.69 -5.85
N SER A 168 -17.09 -11.12 -5.25
CA SER A 168 -18.41 -10.53 -5.47
C SER A 168 -18.57 -9.18 -4.78
N GLU A 169 -17.84 -8.97 -3.69
CA GLU A 169 -17.86 -7.74 -2.90
C GLU A 169 -16.60 -6.91 -3.16
N THR A 170 -16.75 -5.58 -3.10
CA THR A 170 -15.64 -4.65 -3.29
C THR A 170 -15.12 -4.16 -1.94
N THR A 171 -13.82 -4.36 -1.70
CA THR A 171 -13.12 -3.85 -0.52
C THR A 171 -12.50 -2.49 -0.82
N GLN A 172 -12.91 -1.45 -0.07
CA GLN A 172 -12.39 -0.10 -0.29
C GLN A 172 -10.90 0.05 0.07
N SER A 173 -10.45 -0.60 1.14
CA SER A 173 -9.07 -0.55 1.61
C SER A 173 -8.25 -1.73 1.08
N LEU A 174 -6.94 -1.54 0.90
CA LEU A 174 -6.03 -2.68 0.77
C LEU A 174 -6.02 -3.48 2.09
N ILE A 175 -6.19 -4.80 2.02
CA ILE A 175 -6.15 -5.68 3.18
C ILE A 175 -5.14 -6.80 2.91
N LEU A 176 -4.15 -6.92 3.80
CA LEU A 176 -3.27 -8.09 3.87
C LEU A 176 -3.65 -8.92 5.10
N THR A 177 -3.77 -10.23 4.93
CA THR A 177 -4.13 -11.15 6.02
C THR A 177 -3.23 -12.37 6.00
N LEU A 178 -2.55 -12.61 7.13
CA LEU A 178 -1.92 -13.89 7.42
C LEU A 178 -2.94 -14.77 8.16
N GLN A 179 -3.47 -15.77 7.47
CA GLN A 179 -4.45 -16.70 8.02
C GLN A 179 -3.78 -18.04 8.33
N PRO A 180 -3.67 -18.45 9.62
CA PRO A 180 -3.23 -19.79 9.99
C PRO A 180 -4.20 -20.87 9.48
N ALA A 181 -3.65 -21.98 9.02
CA ALA A 181 -4.39 -23.21 8.77
C ALA A 181 -4.55 -24.01 10.06
N ILE A 182 -5.63 -24.79 10.14
CA ILE A 182 -5.81 -25.77 11.21
C ILE A 182 -4.91 -26.98 10.88
N PRO A 183 -4.01 -27.39 11.80
CA PRO A 183 -3.19 -28.59 11.60
C PRO A 183 -4.06 -29.83 11.40
N GLN A 184 -3.75 -30.65 10.40
CA GLN A 184 -4.52 -31.87 10.10
C GLN A 184 -3.96 -33.09 10.84
N ALA A 185 -2.69 -33.04 11.27
CA ALA A 185 -2.05 -34.07 12.05
C ALA A 185 -1.09 -33.48 13.10
N ALA A 186 -0.87 -34.22 14.18
CA ALA A 186 0.09 -33.87 15.21
C ALA A 186 1.51 -33.78 14.61
N GLY A 187 2.27 -32.76 15.01
CA GLY A 187 3.65 -32.55 14.54
C GLY A 187 3.77 -31.87 13.17
N GLN A 188 2.66 -31.53 12.49
CA GLN A 188 2.74 -30.71 11.28
C GLN A 188 3.27 -29.31 11.60
N PRO A 189 4.19 -28.76 10.80
CA PRO A 189 4.67 -27.39 10.97
C PRO A 189 3.50 -26.40 10.83
N PRO A 190 3.47 -25.30 11.61
CA PRO A 190 2.51 -24.23 11.39
C PRO A 190 2.54 -23.76 9.94
N SER A 191 1.37 -23.62 9.36
CA SER A 191 1.18 -23.20 7.97
C SER A 191 -0.10 -22.39 7.84
N GLY A 192 -0.32 -21.82 6.66
CA GLY A 192 -1.50 -21.01 6.39
C GLY A 192 -1.45 -20.38 5.01
N LYS A 193 -2.28 -19.35 4.84
CA LYS A 193 -2.36 -18.56 3.60
C LYS A 193 -2.10 -17.09 3.90
N LEU A 194 -1.42 -16.43 2.97
CA LEU A 194 -1.35 -14.98 2.86
C LEU A 194 -2.39 -14.56 1.83
N TYR A 195 -3.30 -13.67 2.21
CA TYR A 195 -4.25 -13.02 1.31
C TYR A 195 -3.89 -11.54 1.13
N ILE A 196 -4.05 -11.05 -0.10
CA ILE A 196 -3.91 -9.65 -0.48
C ILE A 196 -5.18 -9.26 -1.22
N THR A 197 -6.03 -8.47 -0.59
CA THR A 197 -7.37 -8.12 -1.12
C THR A 197 -7.46 -6.62 -1.34
N TRP A 198 -7.87 -6.20 -2.54
CA TRP A 198 -8.24 -4.82 -2.80
C TRP A 198 -9.26 -4.74 -3.93
N GLU A 199 -10.28 -3.90 -3.75
CA GLU A 199 -11.48 -3.88 -4.58
C GLU A 199 -12.12 -5.28 -4.66
N ASN A 200 -12.33 -5.79 -5.86
CA ASN A 200 -12.92 -7.08 -6.15
C ASN A 200 -11.86 -8.12 -6.57
N ILE A 201 -10.59 -7.91 -6.23
CA ILE A 201 -9.50 -8.84 -6.54
C ILE A 201 -8.86 -9.33 -5.23
N GLU A 202 -8.61 -10.63 -5.16
CA GLU A 202 -7.80 -11.25 -4.12
C GLU A 202 -6.65 -12.06 -4.74
N PHE A 203 -5.45 -11.80 -4.24
CA PHE A 203 -4.29 -12.65 -4.45
C PHE A 203 -4.03 -13.53 -3.23
N SER A 204 -3.53 -14.74 -3.45
CA SER A 204 -3.11 -15.59 -2.35
C SER A 204 -1.92 -16.49 -2.64
N THR A 205 -1.18 -16.82 -1.59
CA THR A 205 -0.14 -17.85 -1.59
C THR A 205 -0.10 -18.55 -0.24
N ASP A 206 0.38 -19.79 -0.22
CA ASP A 206 0.60 -20.53 1.02
C ASP A 206 1.85 -20.01 1.75
N TRP A 207 1.87 -20.18 3.06
CA TRP A 207 3.07 -20.07 3.87
C TRP A 207 3.18 -21.25 4.83
N ALA A 208 4.41 -21.62 5.20
CA ALA A 208 4.69 -22.67 6.17
C ALA A 208 5.98 -22.38 6.93
N VAL A 209 6.02 -22.67 8.23
CA VAL A 209 7.25 -22.62 9.01
C VAL A 209 8.18 -23.75 8.57
N LEU A 210 9.44 -23.40 8.31
CA LEU A 210 10.52 -24.34 8.09
C LEU A 210 11.25 -24.46 9.42
N TRP A 211 10.80 -25.35 10.29
CA TRP A 211 11.55 -25.65 11.51
C TRP A 211 12.93 -26.21 11.13
N PRO A 212 14.00 -25.84 11.85
CA PRO A 212 15.24 -26.58 11.82
C PRO A 212 15.06 -28.00 12.37
#